data_AF-A0A3N4GWW0-F1
#
_entry.id   AF-A0A3N4GWW0-F1
#
_cell.length_a   1.000
_cell.length_b   1.000
_cell.length_c   1.000
_cell.angle_alpha   90.00
_cell.angle_beta   90.00
_cell.angle_gamma   90.00
#
_symmetry.space_group_name_H-M   'P 1'
#
loop_
_entity.id
_entity.type
_entity.pdbx_description
1 polymer ?
#
loop_
_entity_poly.entity_id
_entity_poly.type
_entity_poly.pdbx_seq_one_letter_code
_entity_poly.pdbx_strand_id
1 'polypeptide(L)'
;MKNFLSFLIFQFLFFSLHAQEFSIGPKLGISQGNVSVNGDGFVSGDEKFGYHLGTFVRMGGHSIFLQPEFLFTQTGGTIIQKSDALDDIFDASFNRIDIPVMFGFKMLRFLRLQAGPIASILLDYKIVDAFQNAVNVDYSSSTLGYQTGIGFDIGNFILDFKYESSLSKISKSVAGFETDQRQNQLIFSAGFRLF
;
A
#
# COMPACT_ATOMS: atom_id res chain seq x y z
N MET A 1 -23.96 33.51 -5.12
CA MET A 1 -24.05 32.31 -4.25
C MET A 1 -22.81 31.41 -4.32
N LYS A 2 -22.22 31.08 -5.48
CA LYS A 2 -20.95 30.30 -5.58
C LYS A 2 -19.79 30.88 -4.75
N ASN A 3 -19.63 32.20 -4.74
CA ASN A 3 -18.49 32.84 -4.04
C ASN A 3 -18.67 32.88 -2.52
N PHE A 4 -19.91 32.84 -2.03
CA PHE A 4 -20.20 32.78 -0.60
C PHE A 4 -19.95 31.39 -0.03
N LEU A 5 -20.29 30.34 -0.79
CA LEU A 5 -19.99 28.96 -0.43
C LEU A 5 -18.47 28.70 -0.37
N SER A 6 -17.71 29.24 -1.35
CA SER A 6 -16.24 29.17 -1.36
C SER A 6 -15.61 29.89 -0.16
N PHE A 7 -16.18 31.02 0.26
CA PHE A 7 -15.71 31.78 1.41
C PHE A 7 -16.03 31.08 2.74
N LEU A 8 -17.19 30.43 2.83
CA LEU A 8 -17.59 29.63 4.00
C LEU A 8 -16.70 28.38 4.17
N ILE A 9 -16.36 27.70 3.06
CA ILE A 9 -15.40 26.58 3.04
C ILE A 9 -14.01 27.05 3.45
N PHE A 10 -13.58 28.22 2.96
CA PHE A 10 -12.29 28.81 3.34
C PHE A 10 -12.24 29.15 4.83
N GLN A 11 -13.32 29.70 5.41
CA GLN A 11 -13.40 29.98 6.84
C GLN A 11 -13.42 28.71 7.71
N PHE A 12 -14.06 27.63 7.25
CA PHE A 12 -14.05 26.35 7.98
C PHE A 12 -12.64 25.73 8.06
N LEU A 13 -11.78 25.99 7.07
CA LEU A 13 -10.38 25.54 7.07
C LEU A 13 -9.49 26.25 8.12
N PHE A 14 -9.85 27.45 8.57
CA PHE A 14 -9.06 28.18 9.59
C PHE A 14 -9.44 27.82 11.04
N PHE A 15 -10.64 27.29 11.29
CA PHE A 15 -11.08 26.94 12.65
C PHE A 15 -10.47 25.64 13.20
N SER A 16 -9.72 24.87 12.41
CA SER A 16 -9.01 23.64 12.87
C SER A 16 -7.57 23.88 13.37
N LEU A 17 -7.19 25.13 13.64
CA LEU A 17 -5.86 25.47 14.18
C LEU A 17 -5.73 25.32 15.70
N HIS A 18 -6.76 24.80 16.39
CA HIS A 18 -6.69 24.52 17.81
C HIS A 18 -6.27 23.07 18.09
N ALA A 19 -5.04 22.91 18.61
CA ALA A 19 -4.42 21.69 19.11
C ALA A 19 -4.32 20.52 18.10
N GLN A 20 -3.47 20.70 17.09
CA GLN A 20 -3.04 19.58 16.24
C GLN A 20 -2.03 18.73 17.03
N GLU A 21 -2.45 17.54 17.44
CA GLU A 21 -1.57 16.47 17.90
C GLU A 21 -0.66 16.11 16.72
N PHE A 22 0.64 16.36 16.90
CA PHE A 22 1.68 16.01 15.94
C PHE A 22 2.45 14.83 16.50
N SER A 23 2.63 13.80 15.68
CA SER A 23 3.52 12.69 16.00
C SER A 23 4.32 12.29 14.79
N ILE A 24 5.57 11.90 15.00
CA ILE A 24 6.45 11.34 13.98
C ILE A 24 7.15 10.12 14.55
N GLY A 25 7.47 9.17 13.69
CA GLY A 25 8.37 8.09 14.08
C GLY A 25 8.56 7.00 13.04
N PRO A 26 9.37 5.99 13.39
CA PRO A 26 9.63 4.86 12.51
C PRO A 26 8.39 3.97 12.38
N LYS A 27 8.30 3.29 11.24
CA LYS A 27 7.28 2.30 10.93
C LYS A 27 7.89 1.14 10.16
N LEU A 28 7.52 -0.06 10.54
CA LEU A 28 7.93 -1.28 9.87
C LEU A 28 6.76 -2.25 9.81
N GLY A 29 6.80 -3.20 8.90
CA GLY A 29 5.75 -4.19 8.83
C GLY A 29 5.96 -5.22 7.74
N ILE A 30 4.99 -6.11 7.67
CA ILE A 30 4.91 -7.18 6.70
C ILE A 30 3.65 -7.00 5.86
N SER A 31 3.72 -7.43 4.62
CA SER A 31 2.56 -7.53 3.75
C SER A 31 2.43 -8.94 3.22
N GLN A 32 1.20 -9.33 2.90
CA GLN A 32 0.88 -10.56 2.23
C GLN A 32 0.09 -10.20 0.99
N GLY A 33 0.73 -10.36 -0.17
CA GLY A 33 0.10 -10.11 -1.45
C GLY A 33 -0.70 -11.33 -1.90
N ASN A 34 -1.96 -11.12 -2.27
CA ASN A 34 -2.73 -12.11 -2.99
C ASN A 34 -2.76 -11.69 -4.47
N VAL A 35 -2.14 -12.49 -5.33
CA VAL A 35 -2.28 -12.35 -6.79
C VAL A 35 -3.53 -13.14 -7.19
N SER A 36 -4.67 -12.47 -7.30
CA SER A 36 -5.86 -13.08 -7.89
C SER A 36 -5.70 -13.09 -9.40
N VAL A 37 -5.44 -14.27 -9.99
CA VAL A 37 -5.45 -14.45 -11.44
C VAL A 37 -6.85 -14.91 -11.84
N ASN A 38 -7.55 -14.12 -12.65
CA ASN A 38 -8.81 -14.54 -13.29
C ASN A 38 -8.51 -14.90 -14.75
N GLY A 39 -8.47 -16.19 -15.07
CA GLY A 39 -8.34 -16.73 -16.42
C GLY A 39 -8.41 -18.26 -16.39
N ASP A 40 -9.06 -18.87 -17.39
CA ASP A 40 -9.09 -20.34 -17.54
C ASP A 40 -7.65 -20.86 -17.65
N GLY A 41 -7.22 -21.65 -16.65
CA GLY A 41 -5.90 -22.28 -16.62
C GLY A 41 -4.87 -21.68 -15.66
N PHE A 42 -5.18 -20.63 -14.90
CA PHE A 42 -4.24 -20.06 -13.92
C PHE A 42 -4.73 -20.28 -12.47
N VAL A 43 -3.83 -20.71 -11.57
CA VAL A 43 -4.11 -20.88 -10.13
C VAL A 43 -3.21 -19.94 -9.35
N SER A 44 -3.78 -19.20 -8.38
CA SER A 44 -3.01 -18.39 -7.44
C SER A 44 -2.04 -19.29 -6.65
N GLY A 45 -0.73 -19.05 -6.82
CA GLY A 45 0.33 -19.75 -6.07
C GLY A 45 0.46 -19.27 -4.61
N ASP A 46 1.45 -19.83 -3.92
CA ASP A 46 1.72 -19.57 -2.49
C ASP A 46 1.86 -18.07 -2.16
N GLU A 47 1.25 -17.69 -1.03
CA GLU A 47 1.26 -16.33 -0.50
C GLU A 47 2.69 -15.88 -0.17
N LYS A 48 3.26 -14.97 -0.96
CA LYS A 48 4.56 -14.38 -0.65
C LYS A 48 4.41 -13.23 0.34
N PHE A 49 5.21 -13.32 1.40
CA PHE A 49 5.38 -12.24 2.36
C PHE A 49 6.30 -11.16 1.79
N GLY A 50 5.82 -9.92 1.81
CA GLY A 50 6.61 -8.72 1.63
C GLY A 50 6.89 -8.04 2.97
N TYR A 51 7.71 -7.00 2.95
CA TYR A 51 7.97 -6.16 4.11
C TYR A 51 8.09 -4.69 3.71
N HIS A 52 7.90 -3.81 4.68
CA HIS A 52 8.13 -2.38 4.52
C HIS A 52 8.82 -1.79 5.75
N LEU A 53 9.58 -0.73 5.52
CA LEU A 53 10.27 0.05 6.55
C LEU A 53 10.28 1.52 6.14
N GLY A 54 10.08 2.42 7.09
CA GLY A 54 10.19 3.84 6.85
C GLY A 54 9.68 4.66 8.02
N THR A 55 9.00 5.74 7.70
CA THR A 55 8.55 6.73 8.69
C THR A 55 7.11 7.15 8.45
N PHE A 56 6.42 7.55 9.51
CA PHE A 56 5.11 8.19 9.41
C PHE A 56 5.15 9.54 10.11
N VAL A 57 4.33 10.45 9.63
CA VAL A 57 3.95 11.66 10.34
C VAL A 57 2.45 11.59 10.54
N ARG A 58 1.94 11.92 11.72
CA ARG A 58 0.52 12.03 12.05
C ARG A 58 0.25 13.44 12.53
N MET A 59 -0.72 14.09 11.92
CA MET A 59 -1.15 15.45 12.21
C MET A 59 -2.66 15.46 12.36
N GLY A 60 -3.20 16.04 13.42
CA GLY A 60 -4.64 16.24 13.53
C GLY A 60 -5.14 16.33 14.96
N GLY A 61 -6.46 16.37 15.11
CA GLY A 61 -7.09 16.54 16.40
C GLY A 61 -7.35 15.22 17.12
N HIS A 62 -8.09 15.32 18.23
CA HIS A 62 -8.47 14.17 19.05
C HIS A 62 -9.34 13.13 18.30
N SER A 63 -10.08 13.53 17.27
CA SER A 63 -11.04 12.65 16.56
C SER A 63 -10.63 12.31 15.14
N ILE A 64 -10.03 13.25 14.40
CA ILE A 64 -9.61 13.06 13.01
C ILE A 64 -8.12 13.34 12.86
N PHE A 65 -7.45 12.57 12.02
CA PHE A 65 -6.05 12.77 11.72
C PHE A 65 -5.73 12.52 10.25
N LEU A 66 -4.65 13.13 9.81
CA LEU A 66 -3.96 12.86 8.56
C LEU A 66 -2.63 12.21 8.90
N GLN A 67 -2.28 11.14 8.19
CA GLN A 67 -1.05 10.41 8.38
C GLN A 67 -0.38 10.10 7.05
N PRO A 68 0.46 11.01 6.52
CA PRO A 68 1.39 10.65 5.46
C PRO A 68 2.47 9.69 5.98
N GLU A 69 2.81 8.70 5.18
CA GLU A 69 3.90 7.76 5.45
C GLU A 69 4.86 7.76 4.26
N PHE A 70 6.11 7.44 4.53
CA PHE A 70 7.15 7.25 3.53
C PHE A 70 7.81 5.92 3.81
N LEU A 71 7.59 4.94 2.93
CA LEU A 71 7.93 3.55 3.15
C LEU A 71 8.78 3.03 1.99
N PHE A 72 9.89 2.39 2.30
CA PHE A 72 10.53 1.45 1.39
C PHE A 72 9.81 0.11 1.54
N THR A 73 9.31 -0.44 0.45
CA THR A 73 8.54 -1.68 0.43
C THR A 73 9.19 -2.66 -0.52
N GLN A 74 9.45 -3.86 -0.03
CA GLN A 74 9.75 -5.02 -0.87
C GLN A 74 8.51 -5.91 -0.88
N THR A 75 7.96 -6.14 -2.07
CA THR A 75 6.87 -7.09 -2.29
C THR A 75 7.29 -8.13 -3.32
N GLY A 76 6.53 -9.21 -3.42
CA GLY A 76 6.79 -10.27 -4.37
C GLY A 76 5.56 -11.12 -4.59
N GLY A 77 5.62 -11.95 -5.61
CA GLY A 77 4.60 -12.92 -5.94
C GLY A 77 5.20 -14.09 -6.69
N THR A 78 4.49 -15.21 -6.68
CA THR A 78 4.77 -16.32 -7.59
C THR A 78 3.65 -16.35 -8.61
N ILE A 79 4.00 -16.29 -9.89
CA ILE A 79 3.06 -16.46 -10.99
C ILE A 79 3.23 -17.89 -11.47
N ILE A 80 2.21 -18.73 -11.30
CA ILE A 80 2.19 -20.10 -11.81
C ILE A 80 1.41 -20.09 -13.12
N GLN A 81 2.09 -20.36 -14.23
CA GLN A 81 1.44 -20.67 -15.50
C GLN A 81 1.30 -22.20 -15.57
N LYS A 82 0.06 -22.71 -15.52
CA LYS A 82 -0.17 -24.13 -15.72
C LYS A 82 0.01 -24.48 -17.18
N SER A 83 0.75 -25.55 -17.45
CA SER A 83 0.91 -26.13 -18.78
C SER A 83 0.70 -27.65 -18.69
N ASP A 84 0.32 -28.30 -19.80
CA ASP A 84 -0.02 -29.73 -19.86
C ASP A 84 1.17 -30.68 -19.57
N ALA A 85 2.39 -30.15 -19.40
CA ALA A 85 3.61 -30.94 -19.17
C ALA A 85 4.33 -30.65 -17.84
N LEU A 86 4.58 -29.38 -17.49
CA LEU A 86 5.19 -28.92 -16.24
C LEU A 86 4.67 -27.51 -15.91
N ASP A 87 4.39 -27.22 -14.64
CA ASP A 87 3.99 -25.88 -14.20
C ASP A 87 5.20 -24.92 -14.30
N ASP A 88 5.06 -23.82 -15.04
CA ASP A 88 6.07 -22.77 -15.09
C ASP A 88 5.87 -21.81 -13.92
N ILE A 89 6.81 -21.86 -12.96
CA ILE A 89 6.83 -21.03 -11.76
C ILE A 89 7.73 -19.82 -12.02
N PHE A 90 7.13 -18.62 -12.03
CA PHE A 90 7.87 -17.37 -12.11
C PHE A 90 7.89 -16.68 -10.75
N ASP A 91 9.09 -16.45 -10.23
CA ASP A 91 9.30 -15.70 -8.99
C ASP A 91 9.56 -14.24 -9.31
N ALA A 92 8.65 -13.37 -8.86
CA ALA A 92 8.75 -11.94 -9.04
C ALA A 92 8.99 -11.23 -7.69
N SER A 93 9.93 -10.29 -7.68
CA SER A 93 10.19 -9.39 -6.56
C SER A 93 10.27 -7.95 -7.04
N PHE A 94 9.69 -7.04 -6.25
CA PHE A 94 9.55 -5.63 -6.56
C PHE A 94 10.02 -4.81 -5.37
N ASN A 95 10.95 -3.89 -5.62
CA ASN A 95 11.37 -2.89 -4.66
C ASN A 95 10.74 -1.55 -5.05
N ARG A 96 10.00 -0.94 -4.13
CA ARG A 96 9.24 0.29 -4.40
C ARG A 96 9.33 1.27 -3.23
N ILE A 97 9.17 2.55 -3.56
CA ILE A 97 8.91 3.61 -2.58
C ILE A 97 7.41 3.87 -2.57
N ASP A 98 6.80 3.72 -1.39
CA ASP A 98 5.39 3.91 -1.15
C ASP A 98 5.15 5.16 -0.30
N ILE A 99 4.23 6.00 -0.76
CA ILE A 99 3.81 7.23 -0.09
C ILE A 99 2.29 7.20 0.11
N PRO A 100 1.79 6.44 1.11
CA PRO A 100 0.38 6.47 1.48
C PRO A 100 0.05 7.73 2.28
N VAL A 101 -1.12 8.31 2.02
CA VAL A 101 -1.65 9.47 2.75
C VAL A 101 -2.96 9.07 3.42
N MET A 102 -2.89 8.66 4.68
CA MET A 102 -4.03 8.08 5.39
C MET A 102 -4.86 9.16 6.09
N PHE A 103 -6.15 9.23 5.78
CA PHE A 103 -7.12 9.96 6.58
C PHE A 103 -7.73 8.99 7.58
N GLY A 104 -7.76 9.34 8.86
CA GLY A 104 -8.30 8.45 9.87
C GLY A 104 -9.17 9.12 10.91
N PHE A 105 -9.99 8.29 11.53
CA PHE A 105 -10.96 8.65 12.55
C PHE A 105 -10.74 7.77 13.78
N LYS A 106 -10.46 8.40 14.92
CA LYS A 106 -10.32 7.71 16.21
C LYS A 106 -11.72 7.43 16.75
N MET A 107 -12.15 6.17 16.69
CA MET A 107 -13.43 5.74 17.27
C MET A 107 -13.35 5.66 18.79
N LEU A 108 -12.22 5.17 19.30
CA LEU A 108 -11.86 5.12 20.72
C LEU A 108 -10.42 5.64 20.87
N ARG A 109 -10.00 5.92 22.11
CA ARG A 109 -8.62 6.37 22.38
C ARG A 109 -7.54 5.41 21.84
N PHE A 110 -7.86 4.12 21.78
CA PHE A 110 -6.95 3.07 21.34
C PHE A 110 -7.31 2.47 19.98
N LEU A 111 -8.45 2.81 19.37
CA LEU A 111 -8.95 2.18 18.14
C LEU A 111 -9.30 3.24 17.10
N ARG A 112 -8.76 3.08 15.89
CA ARG A 112 -8.97 3.99 14.76
C ARG A 112 -9.34 3.24 13.49
N LEU A 113 -10.07 3.94 12.63
CA LEU A 113 -10.25 3.58 11.22
C LEU A 113 -9.41 4.53 10.37
N GLN A 114 -8.94 4.07 9.23
CA GLN A 114 -8.17 4.90 8.31
C GLN A 114 -8.34 4.44 6.87
N ALA A 115 -8.37 5.40 5.95
CA ALA A 115 -8.40 5.16 4.52
C ALA A 115 -7.66 6.29 3.79
N GLY A 116 -7.04 5.99 2.66
CA GLY A 116 -6.27 6.99 1.94
C GLY A 116 -5.71 6.50 0.62
N PRO A 117 -5.35 7.43 -0.30
CA PRO A 117 -4.62 7.08 -1.50
C PRO A 117 -3.19 6.63 -1.16
N ILE A 118 -2.62 5.83 -2.04
CA ILE A 118 -1.20 5.48 -2.03
C ILE A 118 -0.61 5.73 -3.42
N ALA A 119 0.54 6.40 -3.46
CA ALA A 119 1.39 6.47 -4.63
C ALA A 119 2.59 5.56 -4.42
N SER A 120 2.91 4.75 -5.42
CA SER A 120 4.04 3.82 -5.40
C SER A 120 4.92 4.07 -6.60
N ILE A 121 6.24 4.15 -6.37
CA ILE A 121 7.26 4.33 -7.40
C ILE A 121 8.12 3.07 -7.41
N LEU A 122 8.18 2.39 -8.54
CA LEU A 122 9.00 1.19 -8.71
C LEU A 122 10.47 1.59 -8.86
N LEU A 123 11.32 1.07 -7.97
CA LEU A 123 12.77 1.29 -8.02
C LEU A 123 13.47 0.22 -8.84
N ASP A 124 13.13 -1.04 -8.56
CA ASP A 124 13.77 -2.21 -9.14
C ASP A 124 12.80 -3.40 -9.14
N TYR A 125 12.97 -4.29 -10.12
CA TYR A 125 12.21 -5.53 -10.19
C TYR A 125 13.10 -6.68 -10.67
N LYS A 126 12.89 -7.86 -10.08
CA LYS A 126 13.56 -9.09 -10.48
C LYS A 126 12.51 -10.16 -10.75
N ILE A 127 12.50 -10.69 -11.97
CA ILE A 127 11.66 -11.83 -12.34
C ILE A 127 12.56 -12.93 -12.87
N VAL A 128 12.41 -14.11 -12.28
CA VAL A 128 13.13 -15.32 -12.69
C VAL A 128 12.15 -16.44 -12.97
N ASP A 129 12.42 -17.22 -14.02
CA ASP A 129 11.71 -18.48 -14.28
C ASP A 129 12.20 -19.61 -13.34
N ALA A 130 11.60 -20.80 -13.46
CA ALA A 130 11.98 -21.98 -12.69
C ALA A 130 13.45 -22.42 -12.88
N PHE A 131 14.11 -21.94 -13.95
CA PHE A 131 15.52 -22.20 -14.29
C PHE A 131 16.43 -21.01 -13.99
N GLN A 132 15.95 -20.00 -13.26
CA GLN A 132 16.65 -18.76 -12.90
C GLN A 132 17.01 -17.85 -14.10
N ASN A 133 16.39 -18.01 -15.26
CA ASN A 133 16.56 -17.09 -16.37
C ASN A 133 15.75 -15.82 -16.12
N ALA A 134 16.36 -14.67 -16.43
CA ALA A 134 15.70 -13.39 -16.33
C ALA A 134 14.63 -13.25 -17.44
N VAL A 135 13.40 -12.90 -17.04
CA VAL A 135 12.31 -12.59 -17.97
C VAL A 135 12.09 -11.08 -17.98
N ASN A 136 12.16 -10.48 -19.17
CA ASN A 136 11.88 -9.06 -19.34
C ASN A 136 10.37 -8.82 -19.38
N VAL A 137 9.89 -7.95 -18.49
CA VAL A 137 8.47 -7.56 -18.36
C VAL A 137 8.43 -6.05 -18.15
N ASP A 138 7.63 -5.35 -18.95
CA ASP A 138 7.48 -3.89 -18.83
C ASP A 138 6.51 -3.54 -17.69
N TYR A 139 7.08 -3.14 -16.55
CA TYR A 139 6.33 -2.60 -15.41
C TYR A 139 6.08 -1.10 -15.53
N SER A 140 4.97 -0.64 -14.95
CA SER A 140 4.76 0.79 -14.77
C SER A 140 5.73 1.32 -13.73
N SER A 141 6.45 2.41 -14.05
CA SER A 141 7.37 3.05 -13.10
C SER A 141 6.65 3.70 -11.91
N SER A 142 5.34 3.98 -12.05
CA SER A 142 4.52 4.51 -10.96
C SER A 142 3.11 3.93 -11.02
N THR A 143 2.56 3.65 -9.84
CA THR A 143 1.20 3.14 -9.67
C THR A 143 0.47 3.94 -8.59
N LEU A 144 -0.85 4.05 -8.76
CA LEU A 144 -1.74 4.64 -7.77
C LEU A 144 -2.67 3.56 -7.24
N GLY A 145 -2.98 3.65 -5.95
CA GLY A 145 -3.89 2.75 -5.26
C GLY A 145 -4.59 3.44 -4.12
N TYR A 146 -5.24 2.63 -3.30
CA TYR A 146 -5.80 3.07 -2.03
C TYR A 146 -5.49 2.04 -0.95
N GLN A 147 -5.41 2.52 0.29
CA GLN A 147 -5.34 1.72 1.49
C GLN A 147 -6.56 2.01 2.36
N THR A 148 -7.07 0.99 3.01
CA THR A 148 -8.09 1.10 4.06
C THR A 148 -7.72 0.17 5.20
N GLY A 149 -8.05 0.49 6.44
CA GLY A 149 -7.65 -0.33 7.55
C GLY A 149 -8.16 0.12 8.89
N ILE A 150 -7.83 -0.71 9.88
CA ILE A 150 -8.04 -0.44 11.29
C ILE A 150 -6.68 -0.31 11.96
N GLY A 151 -6.64 0.40 13.08
CA GLY A 151 -5.41 0.54 13.82
C GLY A 151 -5.65 0.63 15.31
N PHE A 152 -4.63 0.21 16.08
CA PHE A 152 -4.60 0.25 17.52
C PHE A 152 -3.48 1.17 18.01
N ASP A 153 -3.76 2.06 18.96
CA ASP A 153 -2.78 2.94 19.60
C ASP A 153 -2.61 2.50 21.07
N ILE A 154 -1.42 2.00 21.43
CA ILE A 154 -1.10 1.49 22.77
C ILE A 154 0.11 2.25 23.31
N GLY A 155 -0.14 3.31 24.10
CA GLY A 155 0.92 4.25 24.47
C GLY A 155 1.56 4.83 23.22
N ASN A 156 2.88 4.76 23.10
CA ASN A 156 3.59 5.26 21.92
C ASN A 156 3.57 4.27 20.74
N PHE A 157 3.08 3.05 20.92
CA PHE A 157 3.01 2.05 19.85
C PHE A 157 1.76 2.24 18.99
N ILE A 158 1.95 2.05 17.69
CA ILE A 158 0.93 2.10 16.65
C ILE A 158 0.92 0.74 15.97
N LEU A 159 -0.19 0.03 16.01
CA LEU A 159 -0.39 -1.20 15.25
C LEU A 159 -1.43 -0.94 14.17
N ASP A 160 -1.15 -1.31 12.93
CA ASP A 160 -2.03 -1.14 11.79
C ASP A 160 -2.32 -2.48 11.13
N PHE A 161 -3.58 -2.70 10.80
CA PHE A 161 -4.01 -3.74 9.88
C PHE A 161 -4.70 -3.07 8.70
N LYS A 162 -4.11 -3.18 7.51
CA LYS A 162 -4.56 -2.49 6.29
C LYS A 162 -4.77 -3.47 5.16
N TYR A 163 -5.69 -3.11 4.27
CA TYR A 163 -5.88 -3.67 2.96
C TYR A 163 -5.48 -2.61 1.93
N GLU A 164 -4.61 -2.98 0.99
CA GLU A 164 -4.22 -2.15 -0.15
C GLU A 164 -4.75 -2.77 -1.44
N SER A 165 -5.23 -1.92 -2.34
CA SER A 165 -5.63 -2.30 -3.69
C SER A 165 -5.18 -1.25 -4.69
N SER A 166 -4.75 -1.71 -5.87
CA SER A 166 -4.29 -0.85 -6.95
C SER A 166 -5.46 -0.31 -7.78
N LEU A 167 -5.43 0.99 -8.08
CA LEU A 167 -6.34 1.65 -9.02
C LEU A 167 -5.79 1.60 -10.45
N SER A 168 -4.47 1.48 -10.59
CA SER A 168 -3.76 1.39 -11.88
C SER A 168 -3.17 0.00 -12.14
N LYS A 169 -2.89 -0.32 -13.40
CA LYS A 169 -2.24 -1.58 -13.79
C LYS A 169 -0.79 -1.63 -13.30
N ILE A 170 -0.34 -2.78 -12.82
CA ILE A 170 1.03 -2.98 -12.33
C ILE A 170 1.96 -3.37 -13.47
N SER A 171 1.51 -4.21 -14.40
CA SER A 171 2.24 -4.59 -15.62
C SER A 171 1.46 -4.16 -16.87
N LYS A 172 2.18 -3.78 -17.93
CA LYS A 172 1.58 -3.47 -19.25
C LYS A 172 1.55 -4.68 -20.17
N SER A 173 2.59 -5.53 -20.10
CA SER A 173 2.66 -6.75 -20.88
C SER A 173 3.55 -7.81 -20.25
N VAL A 174 3.14 -9.08 -20.31
CA VAL A 174 3.95 -10.24 -19.92
C VAL A 174 4.16 -11.09 -21.17
N ALA A 175 5.42 -11.34 -21.53
CA ALA A 175 5.80 -12.19 -22.68
C ALA A 175 5.10 -11.81 -24.01
N GLY A 176 4.89 -10.51 -24.26
CA GLY A 176 4.25 -10.01 -25.49
C GLY A 176 2.72 -9.92 -25.46
N PHE A 177 2.07 -10.29 -24.36
CA PHE A 177 0.62 -10.17 -24.16
C PHE A 177 0.30 -9.02 -23.21
N GLU A 178 -0.69 -8.18 -23.53
CA GLU A 178 -1.17 -7.17 -22.59
C GLU A 178 -1.75 -7.84 -21.34
N THR A 179 -1.28 -7.45 -20.16
CA THR A 179 -1.76 -8.00 -18.89
C THR A 179 -2.33 -6.88 -18.01
N ASP A 180 -3.41 -7.16 -17.27
CA ASP A 180 -3.96 -6.28 -16.22
C ASP A 180 -3.79 -7.00 -14.88
N GLN A 181 -2.56 -7.00 -14.36
CA GLN A 181 -2.30 -7.57 -13.04
C GLN A 181 -2.55 -6.51 -11.97
N ARG A 182 -3.60 -6.72 -11.18
CA ARG A 182 -3.94 -5.92 -10.00
C ARG A 182 -3.50 -6.70 -8.76
N GLN A 183 -2.56 -6.15 -8.01
CA GLN A 183 -2.11 -6.75 -6.76
C GLN A 183 -2.90 -6.12 -5.61
N ASN A 184 -3.56 -6.98 -4.85
CA ASN A 184 -4.15 -6.62 -3.56
C ASN A 184 -3.26 -7.20 -2.47
N GLN A 185 -3.14 -6.50 -1.35
CA GLN A 185 -2.34 -6.99 -0.24
C GLN A 185 -2.96 -6.66 1.11
N LEU A 186 -2.79 -7.59 2.05
CA LEU A 186 -3.00 -7.36 3.47
C LEU A 186 -1.69 -6.91 4.08
N ILE A 187 -1.74 -5.92 4.96
CA ILE A 187 -0.56 -5.28 5.54
C ILE A 187 -0.73 -5.23 7.05
N PHE A 188 0.29 -5.69 7.75
CA PHE A 188 0.44 -5.51 9.18
C PHE A 188 1.64 -4.61 9.44
N SER A 189 1.43 -3.50 10.14
CA SER A 189 2.51 -2.57 10.49
C SER A 189 2.57 -2.28 11.97
N ALA A 190 3.78 -2.08 12.47
CA ALA A 190 4.06 -1.52 13.78
C ALA A 190 4.84 -0.20 13.61
N GLY A 191 4.44 0.82 14.36
CA GLY A 191 5.11 2.11 14.43
C GLY A 191 5.32 2.55 15.88
N PHE A 192 6.23 3.49 16.08
CA PHE A 192 6.52 4.04 17.40
C PHE A 192 6.52 5.57 17.34
N ARG A 193 5.75 6.22 18.22
CA ARG A 193 5.69 7.69 18.32
C ARG A 193 6.88 8.20 19.12
N LEU A 194 7.69 9.05 18.49
CA LEU A 194 8.82 9.72 19.12
C LEU A 194 8.43 11.05 19.77
N PHE A 195 7.43 11.73 19.20
CA PHE A 195 6.91 13.02 19.63
C PHE A 195 5.37 12.99 19.65
#